data_AF-A0A8C9SX37-F1
#
_entry.id   AF-A0A8C9SX37-F1
#
_cell.length_a   1.000
_cell.length_b   1.000
_cell.length_c   1.000
_cell.angle_alpha   90.00
_cell.angle_beta   90.00
_cell.angle_gamma   90.00
#
_symmetry.space_group_name_H-M   'P 1'
#
loop_
_entity.id
_entity.type
_entity.pdbx_description
1 polymer ?
#
loop_
_entity_poly.entity_id
_entity_poly.type
_entity_poly.pdbx_seq_one_letter_code
_entity_poly.pdbx_strand_id
1 'polypeptide(L)' 'MKPLPSPPQSRRSDADRGNSAPASGPASAAHPPPHRLLPGEEHTVGRKSCSVLLQNDQSISRVHAAANFINLH' A
#
# COMPACT_ATOMS: atom_id res chain seq x y z
N MET A 1 53.21 4.50 -25.89
CA MET A 1 52.55 4.44 -24.57
C MET A 1 51.28 5.27 -24.67
N LYS A 2 50.10 4.66 -24.51
CA LYS A 2 48.81 5.36 -24.65
C LYS A 2 48.37 5.84 -23.26
N PRO A 3 48.02 7.12 -23.05
CA PRO A 3 47.50 7.59 -21.77
C PRO A 3 46.20 6.86 -21.42
N LEU A 4 46.04 6.42 -20.17
CA LEU A 4 44.75 5.95 -19.68
C LEU A 4 43.77 7.15 -19.62
N PRO A 5 42.48 6.94 -19.94
CA PRO A 5 41.47 7.98 -19.80
C PRO A 5 41.19 8.31 -18.32
N SER A 6 40.97 9.58 -18.04
CA SER A 6 40.58 10.13 -16.73
C SER A 6 39.30 9.49 -16.18
N PRO A 7 39.14 9.33 -14.85
CA PRO A 7 37.91 8.82 -14.26
C PRO A 7 36.72 9.76 -14.51
N PRO A 8 35.50 9.23 -14.74
CA PRO A 8 34.33 10.04 -15.05
C PRO A 8 33.92 10.89 -13.83
N GLN A 9 33.79 12.20 -14.05
CA GLN A 9 33.09 13.10 -13.14
C GLN A 9 31.60 12.77 -13.19
N SER A 10 31.05 12.17 -12.14
CA SER A 10 29.60 12.08 -11.96
C SER A 10 29.23 12.60 -10.57
N ARG A 11 29.30 13.92 -10.44
CA ARG A 11 28.55 14.66 -9.43
C ARG A 11 27.10 14.65 -9.87
N ARG A 12 26.24 14.06 -9.04
CA ARG A 12 24.83 14.43 -8.79
C ARG A 12 24.33 13.46 -7.71
N SER A 13 24.65 13.75 -6.46
CA SER A 13 23.93 13.12 -5.34
C SER A 13 22.52 13.67 -5.34
N ASP A 14 21.58 12.73 -5.43
CA ASP A 14 20.13 12.86 -5.58
C ASP A 14 19.46 13.64 -4.44
N ALA A 15 19.51 14.97 -4.49
CA ALA A 15 18.85 15.84 -3.51
C ALA A 15 17.42 16.27 -3.88
N ASP A 16 16.79 15.67 -4.90
CA ASP A 16 15.46 16.10 -5.34
C ASP A 16 14.56 14.91 -5.73
N ARG A 17 13.83 14.38 -4.74
CA ARG A 17 12.40 14.13 -4.90
C ARG A 17 11.70 14.54 -3.63
N GLY A 18 11.27 15.80 -3.65
CA GLY A 18 10.38 16.38 -2.65
C GLY A 18 9.22 15.43 -2.35
N ASN A 19 9.06 15.17 -1.06
CA ASN A 19 7.88 14.56 -0.48
C ASN A 19 6.65 15.41 -0.87
N SER A 20 5.97 15.00 -1.93
CA SER A 20 4.74 15.65 -2.38
C SER A 20 3.68 15.46 -1.30
N ALA A 21 3.23 16.57 -0.72
CA ALA A 21 2.29 16.60 0.39
C ALA A 21 1.00 15.82 0.09
N PRO A 22 0.41 15.10 1.06
CA PRO A 22 -1.01 14.86 0.99
C PRO A 22 -1.72 16.17 1.36
N ALA A 23 -2.40 16.75 0.38
CA ALA A 23 -3.38 17.80 0.61
C ALA A 23 -4.57 17.21 1.38
N SER A 24 -4.42 17.08 2.70
CA SER A 24 -5.51 16.70 3.58
C SER A 24 -6.19 17.97 4.08
N GLY A 25 -7.02 18.58 3.22
CA GLY A 25 -8.14 19.37 3.71
C GLY A 25 -9.03 18.49 4.60
N PRO A 26 -9.93 19.06 5.41
CA PRO A 26 -10.73 18.28 6.35
C PRO A 26 -11.78 17.47 5.56
N ALA A 27 -11.37 16.31 5.04
CA ALA A 27 -12.27 15.24 4.66
C ALA A 27 -12.90 14.74 5.96
N SER A 28 -13.96 15.42 6.39
CA SER A 28 -14.77 15.10 7.57
C SER A 28 -14.83 13.60 7.80
N ALA A 29 -14.03 13.08 8.74
CA ALA A 29 -14.17 11.77 9.36
C ALA A 29 -14.65 10.62 8.44
N ALA A 30 -14.25 10.63 7.16
CA ALA A 30 -14.83 9.76 6.14
C ALA A 30 -14.05 8.45 6.11
N HIS A 31 -14.03 7.75 7.25
CA HIS A 31 -13.70 6.34 7.22
C HIS A 31 -14.73 5.67 6.32
N PRO A 32 -14.31 4.81 5.37
CA PRO A 32 -15.25 4.01 4.61
C PRO A 32 -16.16 3.25 5.59
N PRO A 33 -17.45 3.09 5.27
CA PRO A 33 -18.35 2.35 6.15
C PRO A 33 -17.79 0.94 6.39
N PRO A 34 -17.98 0.38 7.60
CA PRO A 34 -17.47 -0.94 7.92
C PRO A 34 -18.02 -2.00 6.96
N HIS A 35 -17.16 -2.90 6.50
CA HIS A 35 -17.59 -4.04 5.69
C HIS A 35 -18.48 -4.96 6.53
N ARG A 36 -19.73 -5.15 6.11
CA ARG A 36 -20.64 -6.11 6.72
C ARG A 36 -20.44 -7.47 6.07
N LEU A 37 -19.83 -8.39 6.79
CA LEU A 37 -19.53 -9.74 6.33
C LEU A 37 -20.60 -10.71 6.84
N LEU A 38 -20.97 -11.66 6.01
CA LEU A 38 -21.91 -12.71 6.40
C LEU A 38 -21.18 -13.74 7.28
N PRO A 39 -21.73 -14.10 8.46
CA PRO A 39 -21.17 -15.15 9.28
C PRO A 39 -21.32 -16.52 8.58
N GLY A 40 -20.39 -17.43 8.86
CA GLY A 40 -20.35 -18.77 8.28
C GLY A 40 -19.63 -18.88 6.93
N GLU A 41 -19.10 -17.77 6.40
CA GLU A 41 -18.33 -17.74 5.15
C GLU A 41 -16.88 -17.33 5.42
N GLU A 42 -15.95 -17.91 4.67
CA GLU A 42 -14.54 -17.52 4.70
C GLU A 42 -14.34 -16.27 3.82
N HIS A 43 -13.99 -15.16 4.47
CA HIS A 43 -13.69 -13.90 3.79
C HIS A 43 -12.19 -13.73 3.64
N THR A 44 -11.74 -13.51 2.40
CA THR A 44 -10.34 -13.18 2.14
C THR A 44 -10.11 -11.68 2.28
N VAL A 45 -8.99 -11.31 2.88
CA VAL A 45 -8.53 -9.93 3.09
C VAL A 45 -7.25 -9.73 2.30
N GLY A 46 -7.17 -8.64 1.53
CA GLY A 46 -5.97 -8.33 0.77
C GLY A 46 -6.12 -7.10 -0.11
N ARG A 47 -5.09 -6.80 -0.90
CA ARG A 47 -5.08 -5.62 -1.79
C ARG A 47 -5.64 -5.90 -3.20
N LYS A 48 -5.88 -7.16 -3.57
CA LYS A 48 -6.37 -7.51 -4.92
C LYS A 48 -7.25 -8.77 -4.91
N SER A 49 -8.44 -8.66 -5.51
CA SER A 49 -9.36 -9.79 -5.74
C SER A 49 -9.81 -10.51 -4.45
N CYS A 50 -10.10 -9.73 -3.40
CA CYS A 50 -10.50 -10.23 -2.07
C CYS A 50 -11.87 -9.67 -1.66
N SER A 51 -12.57 -10.39 -0.77
CA SER A 51 -13.86 -9.96 -0.19
C SER A 51 -13.72 -8.66 0.61
N VAL A 52 -12.59 -8.48 1.30
CA VAL A 52 -12.23 -7.26 2.01
C VAL A 52 -10.97 -6.66 1.36
N LEU A 53 -11.13 -5.51 0.72
CA LEU A 53 -10.09 -4.88 -0.09
C LEU A 53 -9.41 -3.72 0.68
N LEU A 54 -8.14 -3.89 1.05
CA LEU A 54 -7.34 -2.82 1.65
C LEU A 54 -6.49 -2.15 0.57
N GLN A 55 -7.09 -1.17 -0.12
CA GLN A 55 -6.44 -0.44 -1.22
C GLN A 55 -5.24 0.37 -0.75
N ASN A 56 -4.25 0.49 -1.65
CA ASN A 56 -3.07 1.35 -1.51
C ASN A 56 -2.07 1.02 -0.40
N ASP A 57 -2.30 0.00 0.42
CA ASP A 57 -1.30 -0.45 1.39
C ASP A 57 -0.29 -1.41 0.73
N GLN A 58 0.91 -0.91 0.46
CA GLN A 58 1.94 -1.70 -0.22
C GLN A 58 2.45 -2.89 0.60
N SER A 59 2.33 -2.84 1.94
CA SER A 59 2.76 -3.90 2.84
C SER A 59 1.81 -5.11 2.84
N ILE A 60 0.57 -4.90 2.39
CA ILE A 60 -0.46 -5.94 2.32
C ILE A 60 -0.29 -6.76 1.03
N SER A 61 -0.28 -8.08 1.20
CA SER A 61 -0.19 -9.03 0.09
C SER A 61 -1.46 -9.09 -0.74
N ARG A 62 -1.39 -9.71 -1.93
CA ARG A 62 -2.56 -9.88 -2.81
C ARG A 62 -3.68 -10.62 -2.09
N VAL A 63 -3.35 -11.77 -1.50
CA VAL A 63 -4.16 -12.51 -0.53
C VAL A 63 -3.35 -12.50 0.76
N HIS A 64 -3.84 -11.81 1.78
CA HIS A 64 -3.07 -11.56 3.00
C HIS A 64 -3.55 -12.43 4.17
N ALA A 65 -4.85 -12.52 4.35
CA ALA A 65 -5.45 -13.33 5.40
C ALA A 65 -6.81 -13.88 4.96
N ALA A 66 -7.24 -14.95 5.63
CA ALA A 66 -8.60 -15.48 5.55
C ALA A 66 -9.22 -15.36 6.95
N ALA A 67 -10.46 -14.85 7.02
CA ALA A 67 -11.18 -14.66 8.26
C ALA A 67 -12.55 -15.34 8.15
N ASN A 68 -12.86 -16.18 9.13
CA ASN A 68 -14.18 -16.80 9.28
C ASN A 68 -14.90 -16.15 10.47
N PHE A 69 -16.10 -15.65 10.24
CA PHE A 69 -16.91 -15.02 11.27
C PHE A 69 -18.00 -16.00 11.69
N ILE A 70 -18.06 -16.35 12.97
CA ILE A 70 -19.14 -17.19 13.50
C ILE A 70 -20.23 -16.31 14.14
N ASN A 71 -21.49 -16.72 13.99
CA ASN A 71 -22.58 -16.07 14.71
C ASN A 71 -22.62 -16.63 16.13
N LEU A 72 -22.26 -15.82 17.12
CA LEU A 72 -22.39 -16.16 18.53
C LEU A 72 -23.80 -15.72 18.97
N HIS A 73 -24.69 -16.70 19.20
CA HIS A 73 -26.05 -16.51 19.71
C HIS A 73 -26.06 -16.29 21.22
#